data_AF-A0A2E1QRH7-F1
#
_entry.id   AF-A0A2E1QRH7-F1
#
_cell.length_a   1.000
_cell.length_b   1.000
_cell.length_c   1.000
_cell.angle_alpha   90.00
_cell.angle_beta   90.00
_cell.angle_gamma   90.00
#
_symmetry.space_group_name_H-M   'P 1'
#
loop_
_entity.id
_entity.type
_entity.pdbx_description
1 polymer ?
#
loop_
_entity_poly.entity_id
_entity_poly.type
_entity_poly.pdbx_seq_one_letter_code
_entity_poly.pdbx_strand_id
1 'polypeptide(L)'
;MSFGKENITFGFTMRVPESDAAHVDELIESHASWMKDTHSLVEEEGKLHTLEYYVTKAPEFNDMMDPSKGTNGNIIYSLNEVHIDGEHLNKHSEMGQSWERINEFFELFSKYEPLVLMGGSITAKL
;
A
#
# COMPACT_ATOMS: atom_id res chain seq x y z
N MET A 1 4.06 -3.04 -19.06
CA MET A 1 5.47 -2.63 -19.15
C MET A 1 6.17 -3.07 -17.87
N SER A 2 7.43 -3.52 -17.91
CA SER A 2 8.15 -3.88 -16.68
C SER A 2 8.77 -2.64 -16.05
N PHE A 3 8.50 -2.38 -14.77
CA PHE A 3 9.23 -1.37 -13.97
C PHE A 3 10.66 -1.82 -13.61
N GLY A 4 11.54 -0.90 -13.26
CA GLY A 4 12.95 -1.14 -12.95
C GLY A 4 13.53 -0.22 -11.86
N LYS A 5 14.86 -0.18 -11.75
CA LYS A 5 15.57 0.60 -10.69
C LYS A 5 15.42 2.10 -10.84
N GLU A 6 15.03 2.55 -12.03
CA GLU A 6 14.71 3.93 -12.38
C GLU A 6 13.38 4.41 -11.79
N ASN A 7 12.49 3.47 -11.43
CA ASN A 7 11.16 3.80 -10.90
C ASN A 7 11.18 4.03 -9.39
N ILE A 8 10.16 4.75 -8.94
CA ILE A 8 10.00 5.17 -7.55
C ILE A 8 8.90 4.34 -6.90
N THR A 9 9.10 3.96 -5.64
CA THR A 9 8.12 3.18 -4.89
C THR A 9 7.52 3.97 -3.74
N PHE A 10 6.24 3.67 -3.49
CA PHE A 10 5.57 3.98 -2.24
C PHE A 10 5.08 2.68 -1.63
N GLY A 11 5.16 2.57 -0.32
CA GLY A 11 4.57 1.44 0.37
C GLY A 11 4.67 1.60 1.86
N PHE A 12 3.88 0.81 2.57
CA PHE A 12 3.97 0.75 4.01
C PHE A 12 3.60 -0.63 4.51
N THR A 13 4.12 -0.95 5.70
CA THR A 13 3.79 -2.18 6.42
C THR A 13 3.31 -1.84 7.81
N MET A 14 2.16 -2.39 8.21
CA MET A 14 1.57 -2.18 9.54
C MET A 14 1.15 -3.50 10.18
N ARG A 15 1.25 -3.53 11.50
CA ARG A 15 0.70 -4.59 12.35
C ARG A 15 -0.60 -4.09 12.96
N VAL A 16 -1.68 -4.83 12.75
CA VAL A 16 -3.04 -4.45 13.16
C VAL A 16 -3.64 -5.57 14.02
N PRO A 17 -4.25 -5.29 15.18
CA PRO A 17 -4.99 -6.29 15.93
C PRO A 17 -6.12 -6.91 15.09
N GLU A 18 -6.36 -8.21 15.18
CA GLU A 18 -7.40 -8.89 14.42
C GLU A 18 -8.80 -8.30 14.65
N SER A 19 -9.06 -7.72 15.82
CA SER A 19 -10.30 -6.99 16.13
C SER A 19 -10.57 -5.79 15.22
N ASP A 20 -9.50 -5.21 14.67
CA ASP A 20 -9.56 -4.01 13.83
C ASP A 20 -9.47 -4.36 12.34
N ALA A 21 -9.17 -5.62 12.01
CA ALA A 21 -8.89 -6.07 10.65
C ALA A 21 -10.03 -5.77 9.68
N ALA A 22 -11.30 -5.96 10.09
CA ALA A 22 -12.45 -5.69 9.23
C ALA A 22 -12.56 -4.22 8.80
N HIS A 23 -12.23 -3.28 9.70
CA HIS A 23 -12.22 -1.86 9.37
C HIS A 23 -11.06 -1.51 8.43
N VAL A 24 -9.87 -2.06 8.71
CA VAL A 24 -8.68 -1.84 7.87
C VAL A 24 -8.88 -2.45 6.47
N ASP A 25 -9.49 -3.62 6.36
CA ASP A 25 -9.84 -4.26 5.10
C ASP A 25 -10.77 -3.39 4.25
N GLU A 26 -11.82 -2.85 4.88
CA GLU A 26 -12.80 -1.98 4.22
C GLU A 26 -12.16 -0.69 3.70
N LEU A 27 -11.27 -0.07 4.50
CA LEU A 27 -10.57 1.14 4.10
C LEU A 27 -9.53 0.88 2.98
N ILE A 28 -8.84 -0.27 3.02
CA ILE A 28 -7.94 -0.71 1.95
C ILE A 28 -8.72 -0.99 0.66
N GLU A 29 -9.89 -1.63 0.73
CA GLU A 29 -10.76 -1.89 -0.43
C GLU A 29 -11.28 -0.58 -1.04
N SER A 30 -11.63 0.39 -0.19
CA SER A 30 -12.01 1.73 -0.62
C SER A 30 -10.85 2.46 -1.31
N HIS A 31 -9.63 2.38 -0.78
CA HIS A 31 -8.44 2.92 -1.43
C HIS A 31 -8.16 2.24 -2.78
N ALA A 32 -8.26 0.90 -2.85
CA ALA A 32 -8.07 0.15 -4.08
C ALA A 32 -9.10 0.52 -5.16
N SER A 33 -10.35 0.81 -4.76
CA SER A 33 -11.39 1.29 -5.66
C SER A 33 -11.05 2.69 -6.20
N TRP A 34 -10.61 3.61 -5.32
CA TRP A 34 -10.13 4.93 -5.74
C TRP A 34 -8.93 4.82 -6.69
N MET A 35 -7.95 3.96 -6.41
CA MET A 35 -6.81 3.69 -7.29
C MET A 35 -7.27 3.21 -8.67
N LYS A 36 -8.25 2.30 -8.74
CA LYS A 36 -8.78 1.79 -10.01
C LYS A 36 -9.48 2.86 -10.85
N ASP A 37 -10.17 3.78 -10.20
CA ASP A 37 -10.91 4.85 -10.86
C ASP A 37 -10.00 5.98 -11.36
N THR A 38 -8.90 6.23 -10.64
CA THR A 38 -8.01 7.38 -10.89
C THR A 38 -6.66 7.03 -11.50
N HIS A 39 -6.24 5.77 -11.44
CA HIS A 39 -4.98 5.27 -11.96
C HIS A 39 -5.19 4.12 -12.96
N SER A 40 -4.20 3.91 -13.81
CA SER A 40 -4.16 2.79 -14.75
C SER A 40 -2.75 2.19 -14.79
N LEU A 41 -2.68 0.87 -15.02
CA LEU A 41 -1.41 0.14 -15.19
C LEU A 41 -0.81 0.30 -16.60
N VAL A 42 -1.57 0.93 -17.49
CA VAL A 42 -1.19 1.33 -18.84
C VAL A 42 -1.52 2.81 -19.00
N GLU A 43 -0.95 3.45 -20.03
CA GLU A 43 -1.34 4.82 -20.35
C GLU A 43 -2.82 4.86 -20.77
N GLU A 44 -3.62 5.65 -20.06
CA GLU A 44 -5.06 5.80 -20.26
C GLU A 44 -5.41 7.28 -20.07
N GLU A 45 -6.15 7.86 -21.02
CA GLU A 45 -6.53 9.27 -20.95
C GLU A 45 -7.34 9.56 -19.68
N GLY A 46 -6.93 10.59 -18.94
CA GLY A 46 -7.62 11.02 -17.71
C GLY A 46 -7.23 10.25 -16.44
N LYS A 47 -6.35 9.24 -16.53
CA LYS A 47 -5.85 8.51 -15.36
C LYS A 47 -4.35 8.71 -15.16
N LEU A 48 -3.91 8.66 -13.90
CA LEU A 48 -2.50 8.67 -13.58
C LEU A 48 -1.88 7.30 -13.88
N HIS A 49 -0.76 7.27 -14.61
CA HIS A 49 -0.09 6.02 -14.93
C HIS A 49 0.75 5.55 -13.73
N THR A 50 0.31 4.46 -13.09
CA THR A 50 1.04 3.72 -12.05
C THR A 50 1.50 2.40 -12.63
N LEU A 51 2.68 1.93 -12.27
CA LEU A 51 3.26 0.72 -12.88
C LEU A 51 2.88 -0.56 -12.15
N GLU A 52 2.57 -0.47 -10.87
CA GLU A 52 2.16 -1.61 -10.05
C GLU A 52 1.40 -1.14 -8.80
N TYR A 53 0.36 -1.87 -8.41
CA TYR A 53 -0.35 -1.68 -7.14
C TYR A 53 -0.80 -3.03 -6.61
N TYR A 54 -0.42 -3.36 -5.38
CA TYR A 54 -0.98 -4.52 -4.69
C TYR A 54 -0.91 -4.35 -3.18
N VAL A 55 -1.85 -5.02 -2.50
CA VAL A 55 -1.88 -5.12 -1.05
C VAL A 55 -1.84 -6.57 -0.65
N THR A 56 -1.00 -6.89 0.32
CA THR A 56 -0.91 -8.22 0.91
C THR A 56 -1.27 -8.13 2.38
N LYS A 57 -1.82 -9.24 2.91
CA LYS A 57 -2.02 -9.40 4.34
C LYS A 57 -1.80 -10.84 4.77
N ALA A 58 -1.39 -11.03 6.02
CA ALA A 58 -1.27 -12.34 6.64
C ALA A 58 -1.42 -12.25 8.17
N PRO A 59 -1.97 -13.28 8.83
CA PRO A 59 -1.85 -13.41 10.28
C PRO A 59 -0.38 -13.42 10.70
N GLU A 60 -0.08 -12.73 11.80
CA GLU A 60 1.26 -12.73 12.37
C GLU A 60 1.48 -14.01 13.20
N PHE A 61 2.45 -14.82 12.78
CA PHE A 61 2.84 -16.04 13.48
C PHE A 61 3.56 -15.76 14.80
N ASN A 62 3.36 -16.62 15.79
CA ASN A 62 4.19 -16.65 17.00
C ASN A 62 5.66 -17.02 16.68
N ASP A 63 5.86 -17.84 15.65
CA ASP A 63 7.17 -18.23 15.11
C ASP A 63 7.07 -18.39 13.60
N MET A 64 7.73 -17.51 12.84
CA MET A 64 7.70 -17.54 11.37
C MET A 64 8.35 -18.79 10.77
N MET A 65 9.18 -19.51 11.54
CA MET A 65 9.84 -20.74 11.10
C MET A 65 9.05 -22.00 11.51
N ASP A 66 8.02 -21.88 12.35
CA ASP A 66 7.19 -22.98 12.83
C ASP A 66 5.71 -22.56 12.93
N PRO A 67 4.94 -22.67 11.83
CA PRO A 67 3.52 -22.32 11.80
C PRO A 67 2.64 -23.11 12.77
N SER A 68 3.10 -24.27 13.27
CA SER A 68 2.33 -25.08 14.22
C SER A 68 2.16 -24.39 15.58
N LYS A 69 3.00 -23.39 15.89
CA LYS A 69 2.90 -22.56 17.09
C LYS A 69 1.79 -21.51 17.03
N GLY A 70 1.03 -21.44 15.94
CA GLY A 70 -0.12 -20.56 15.79
C GLY A 70 0.25 -19.08 15.59
N THR A 71 -0.76 -18.22 15.74
CA THR A 71 -0.67 -16.77 15.52
C THR A 71 -0.84 -15.99 16.83
N ASN A 72 -0.51 -14.70 16.82
CA ASN A 72 -0.52 -13.85 18.01
C ASN A 72 -1.73 -12.89 18.10
N GLY A 73 -2.72 -13.06 17.21
CA GLY A 73 -3.90 -12.20 17.15
C GLY A 73 -3.70 -10.87 16.43
N ASN A 74 -2.57 -10.68 15.71
CA ASN A 74 -2.39 -9.57 14.78
C ASN A 74 -2.43 -10.03 13.33
N ILE A 75 -2.72 -9.09 12.44
CA ILE A 75 -2.62 -9.18 10.99
C ILE A 75 -1.56 -8.19 10.53
N ILE A 76 -0.61 -8.65 9.72
CA ILE A 76 0.35 -7.79 9.01
C ILE A 76 -0.25 -7.41 7.66
N TYR A 77 -0.27 -6.12 7.36
CA TYR A 77 -0.63 -5.58 6.05
C TYR A 77 0.61 -4.99 5.40
N SER A 78 0.73 -5.14 4.08
CA SER A 78 1.73 -4.46 3.26
C SER A 78 1.10 -3.95 1.97
N LEU A 79 1.07 -2.63 1.80
CA LEU A 79 0.65 -1.95 0.56
C LEU A 79 1.90 -1.56 -0.22
N ASN A 80 1.87 -1.81 -1.52
CA ASN A 80 3.02 -1.60 -2.41
C ASN A 80 2.57 -0.96 -3.72
N GLU A 81 3.29 0.09 -4.09
CA GLU A 81 3.08 0.89 -5.29
C GLU A 81 4.39 1.14 -6.01
N VAL A 82 4.34 1.12 -7.33
CA VAL A 82 5.46 1.54 -8.19
C VAL A 82 4.97 2.62 -9.14
N HIS A 83 5.63 3.77 -9.11
CA HIS A 83 5.35 4.95 -9.92
C HIS A 83 6.47 5.18 -10.94
N ILE A 84 6.16 5.85 -12.05
CA ILE A 84 7.13 6.10 -13.13
C ILE A 84 8.36 6.84 -12.58
N ASP A 85 8.13 7.90 -11.82
CA ASP A 85 9.14 8.76 -11.23
C ASP A 85 8.58 9.51 -10.02
N GLY A 86 9.36 10.47 -9.48
CA GLY A 86 8.93 11.30 -8.36
C GLY A 86 7.81 12.28 -8.70
N GLU A 87 7.66 12.69 -9.97
CA GLU A 87 6.56 13.57 -10.39
C GLU A 87 5.22 12.82 -10.31
N HIS A 88 5.20 11.57 -10.78
CA HIS A 88 4.02 10.71 -10.69
C HIS A 88 3.66 10.38 -9.24
N LEU A 89 4.64 10.08 -8.38
CA LEU A 89 4.38 9.87 -6.95
C LEU A 89 3.82 11.12 -6.27
N ASN A 90 4.38 12.29 -6.56
CA ASN A 90 3.86 13.56 -6.03
C ASN A 90 2.44 13.80 -6.52
N LYS A 91 2.15 13.50 -7.79
CA LYS A 91 0.80 13.65 -8.35
C LYS A 91 -0.21 12.72 -7.68
N HIS A 92 0.16 11.47 -7.46
CA HIS A 92 -0.63 10.51 -6.67
C HIS A 92 -0.92 11.08 -5.27
N SER A 93 0.09 11.62 -4.60
CA SER A 93 -0.05 12.22 -3.27
C SER A 93 -1.01 13.42 -3.27
N GLU A 94 -0.91 14.32 -4.24
CA GLU A 94 -1.82 15.46 -4.43
C GLU A 94 -3.26 15.02 -4.67
N MET A 95 -3.47 14.02 -5.52
CA MET A 95 -4.78 13.46 -5.80
C MET A 95 -5.37 12.79 -4.56
N GLY A 96 -4.55 12.07 -3.80
CA GLY A 96 -4.92 11.44 -2.54
C GLY A 96 -5.41 12.44 -1.49
N GLN A 97 -4.84 13.66 -1.43
CA GLN A 97 -5.35 14.73 -0.54
C GLN A 97 -6.80 15.12 -0.81
N SER A 98 -7.31 14.86 -2.02
CA SER A 98 -8.70 15.14 -2.40
C SER A 98 -9.62 13.92 -2.27
N TRP A 99 -9.08 12.74 -1.94
CA TRP A 99 -9.89 11.55 -1.70
C TRP A 99 -10.70 11.72 -0.41
N GLU A 100 -12.00 11.45 -0.47
CA GLU A 100 -12.95 11.68 0.64
C GLU A 100 -12.56 11.03 1.97
N ARG A 101 -11.83 9.91 1.93
CA ARG A 101 -11.42 9.14 3.12
C ARG A 101 -9.95 9.29 3.47
N ILE A 102 -9.27 10.30 2.92
CA ILE A 102 -7.84 10.54 3.19
C ILE A 102 -7.53 10.68 4.68
N ASN A 103 -8.43 11.30 5.45
CA ASN A 103 -8.23 11.46 6.89
C ASN A 103 -8.27 10.12 7.63
N GLU A 104 -9.24 9.25 7.33
CA GLU A 104 -9.31 7.89 7.89
C GLU A 104 -8.06 7.09 7.51
N PHE A 105 -7.57 7.25 6.28
CA PHE A 105 -6.35 6.59 5.83
C PHE A 105 -5.12 7.06 6.60
N PHE A 106 -4.98 8.36 6.87
CA PHE A 106 -3.90 8.88 7.71
C PHE A 106 -4.04 8.53 9.19
N GLU A 107 -5.25 8.28 9.68
CA GLU A 107 -5.45 7.75 11.03
C GLU A 107 -4.81 6.37 11.21
N LEU A 108 -4.75 5.54 10.16
CA LEU A 108 -3.99 4.28 10.20
C LEU A 108 -2.51 4.50 10.54
N PHE A 109 -1.92 5.58 10.03
CA PHE A 109 -0.51 5.90 10.27
C PHE A 109 -0.28 6.35 11.71
N SER A 110 -1.22 7.10 12.27
CA SER A 110 -1.16 7.55 13.66
C SER A 110 -1.44 6.42 14.64
N LYS A 111 -2.35 5.49 14.28
CA LYS A 111 -2.80 4.42 15.17
C LYS A 111 -1.88 3.21 15.19
N TYR A 112 -1.32 2.83 14.04
CA TYR A 112 -0.54 1.59 13.89
C TYR A 112 0.94 1.81 13.58
N GLU A 113 1.40 3.07 13.51
CA GLU A 113 2.81 3.46 13.34
C GLU A 113 3.55 2.63 12.26
N PRO A 114 3.07 2.62 11.01
CA PRO A 114 3.64 1.79 9.96
C PRO A 114 5.10 2.12 9.67
N LEU A 115 5.82 1.10 9.21
CA LEU A 115 7.08 1.30 8.50
C LEU A 115 6.76 1.75 7.07
N VAL A 116 7.12 2.99 6.74
CA VAL A 116 6.81 3.60 5.44
C VAL A 116 8.06 3.69 4.57
N LEU A 117 7.92 3.24 3.33
CA LEU A 117 8.87 3.47 2.24
C LEU A 117 8.29 4.58 1.35
N MET A 118 8.69 5.83 1.61
CA MET A 118 8.28 6.99 0.83
C MET A 118 9.37 7.36 -0.19
N GLY A 119 9.05 7.35 -1.48
CA GLY A 119 10.00 7.69 -2.53
C GLY A 119 11.16 6.69 -2.65
N GLY A 120 10.90 5.42 -2.36
CA GLY A 120 11.92 4.36 -2.37
C GLY A 120 12.44 4.06 -3.78
N SER A 121 13.63 3.49 -3.87
CA SER A 121 14.21 3.00 -5.13
C SER A 121 14.17 1.47 -5.18
N ILE A 122 13.92 0.91 -6.36
CA ILE A 122 14.02 -0.53 -6.55
C ILE A 122 15.49 -0.94 -6.60
N THR A 123 15.94 -1.70 -5.61
CA THR A 123 17.37 -2.10 -5.50
C THR A 123 17.65 -3.44 -6.19
N ALA A 124 16.65 -4.32 -6.28
CA ALA A 124 16.71 -5.62 -6.96
C ALA A 124 15.34 -5.99 -7.56
N LYS A 125 15.36 -6.62 -8.73
CA LYS A 125 14.21 -7.18 -9.44
C LYS A 125 14.68 -8.37 -10.29
N LEU A 126 13.88 -9.43 -10.37
CA LEU A 126 14.14 -10.60 -11.21
C LEU A 126 13.70 -10.36 -12.67
#